data_AF-H2ZJ63-F1
#
_entry.id   AF-H2ZJ63-F1
#
_cell.length_a   1.000
_cell.length_b   1.000
_cell.length_c   1.000
_cell.angle_alpha   90.00
_cell.angle_beta   90.00
_cell.angle_gamma   90.00
#
_symmetry.space_group_name_H-M   'P 1'
#
loop_
_entity.id
_entity.type
_entity.pdbx_description
1 polymer ?
#
loop_
_entity_poly.entity_id
_entity_poly.type
_entity_poly.pdbx_seq_one_letter_code
_entity_poly.pdbx_strand_id
1 'polypeptide(L)'
;MEETQSLQFDNDPTAKELQIGSMKIAKPQFKALLIFTKEDAQLQILEKCLGKLGFEYDVKSYDAALDTFLKKQPHLVIIDCRHTFAFDAETICSSLRNTHAGSSTTIVALVHRRNQISQASNTTDLLNAGFNRFIHETTKLDEIED
;
A
#
# COMPACT_ATOMS: atom_id res chain seq x y z
N MET A 1 14.40 -37.55 -25.35
CA MET A 1 13.78 -36.23 -25.60
C MET A 1 13.15 -35.83 -24.27
N GLU A 2 13.83 -35.01 -23.47
CA GLU A 2 13.23 -34.45 -22.25
C GLU A 2 12.43 -33.21 -22.67
N GLU A 3 11.10 -33.31 -22.61
CA GLU A 3 10.22 -32.15 -22.72
C GLU A 3 10.45 -31.26 -21.50
N THR A 4 11.01 -30.08 -21.74
CA THR A 4 11.11 -29.04 -20.73
C THR A 4 9.69 -28.53 -20.50
N GLN A 5 9.01 -29.03 -19.47
CA GLN A 5 7.72 -28.51 -19.03
C GLN A 5 7.91 -27.04 -18.65
N SER A 6 7.45 -26.15 -19.53
CA SER A 6 7.36 -24.72 -19.26
C SER A 6 6.52 -24.52 -18.01
N LEU A 7 7.10 -23.92 -16.97
CA LEU A 7 6.41 -23.45 -15.78
C LEU A 7 5.39 -22.38 -16.20
N GLN A 8 4.17 -22.79 -16.55
CA GLN A 8 3.06 -21.86 -16.69
C GLN A 8 2.65 -21.45 -15.29
N PHE A 9 3.20 -20.32 -14.83
CA PHE A 9 2.56 -19.58 -13.74
C PHE A 9 1.24 -19.06 -14.30
N ASP A 10 0.12 -19.55 -13.76
CA ASP A 10 -1.16 -18.85 -13.91
C ASP A 10 -0.96 -17.45 -13.33
N ASN A 11 -0.78 -16.49 -14.23
CA ASN A 11 -0.44 -15.11 -13.88
C ASN A 11 -1.65 -14.32 -13.36
N ASP A 12 -2.77 -14.97 -13.05
CA ASP A 12 -3.93 -14.29 -12.47
C ASP A 12 -3.59 -13.79 -11.05
N PRO A 13 -3.47 -12.46 -10.86
CA PRO A 13 -3.16 -11.89 -9.57
C PRO A 13 -4.26 -12.15 -8.53
N THR A 14 -5.49 -12.45 -8.96
CA THR A 14 -6.66 -12.69 -8.11
C THR A 14 -6.89 -14.17 -7.76
N ALA A 15 -6.15 -15.09 -8.38
CA ALA A 15 -6.25 -16.52 -8.09
C ALA A 15 -5.92 -16.82 -6.63
N LYS A 16 -6.76 -17.61 -5.95
CA LYS A 16 -6.58 -18.00 -4.54
C LYS A 16 -5.63 -19.19 -4.35
N GLU A 17 -5.32 -19.91 -5.41
CA GLU A 17 -4.43 -21.06 -5.39
C GLU A 17 -3.41 -20.94 -6.52
N LEU A 18 -2.17 -21.31 -6.23
CA LEU A 18 -1.08 -21.45 -7.20
C LEU A 18 -0.89 -22.93 -7.49
N GLN A 19 -0.78 -23.28 -8.77
CA GLN A 19 -0.45 -24.63 -9.20
C GLN A 19 1.03 -24.70 -9.56
N ILE A 20 1.77 -25.57 -8.88
CA ILE A 20 3.18 -25.86 -9.17
C ILE A 20 3.29 -27.36 -9.45
N GLY A 21 3.26 -27.72 -10.74
CA GLY A 21 3.13 -29.12 -11.16
C GLY A 21 1.83 -29.73 -10.65
N SER A 22 1.93 -30.78 -9.83
CA SER A 22 0.78 -31.41 -9.17
C SER A 22 0.42 -30.79 -7.81
N MET A 23 1.20 -29.83 -7.32
CA MET A 23 1.01 -29.21 -6.01
C MET A 23 0.08 -27.99 -6.11
N LYS A 24 -0.90 -27.91 -5.20
CA LYS A 24 -1.76 -26.74 -5.02
C LYS A 24 -1.35 -26.02 -3.74
N ILE A 25 -1.00 -24.74 -3.85
CA ILE A 25 -0.60 -23.91 -2.72
C ILE A 25 -1.60 -22.75 -2.60
N ALA A 26 -2.15 -22.54 -1.41
CA ALA A 26 -2.96 -21.35 -1.16
C ALA A 26 -2.11 -20.08 -1.33
N LYS A 27 -2.56 -19.16 -2.19
CA LYS A 27 -1.89 -17.89 -2.39
C LYS A 27 -2.08 -17.03 -1.13
N PRO A 28 -1.01 -16.43 -0.57
CA PRO A 28 -1.17 -15.53 0.55
C PRO A 28 -2.01 -14.32 0.14
N GLN A 29 -3.08 -14.06 0.88
CA GLN A 29 -3.95 -12.92 0.64
C GLN A 29 -3.37 -11.68 1.31
N PHE A 30 -2.96 -10.70 0.50
CA PHE A 30 -2.38 -9.46 1.02
C PHE A 30 -3.48 -8.47 1.43
N LYS A 31 -3.31 -7.85 2.60
CA LYS A 31 -4.23 -6.84 3.15
C LYS A 31 -3.57 -5.47 3.11
N ALA A 32 -4.29 -4.46 2.62
CA ALA A 32 -3.88 -3.07 2.61
C ALA A 32 -4.85 -2.18 3.39
N LEU A 33 -4.35 -1.06 3.91
CA LEU A 33 -5.14 0.00 4.51
C LEU A 33 -4.76 1.34 3.86
N LEU A 34 -5.71 1.96 3.19
CA LEU A 34 -5.57 3.29 2.60
C LEU A 34 -6.13 4.32 3.59
N ILE A 35 -5.30 5.28 4.02
CA ILE A 35 -5.69 6.31 4.96
C ILE A 35 -5.76 7.67 4.25
N PHE A 36 -6.99 8.14 3.97
CA PHE A 36 -7.31 9.29 3.13
C PHE A 36 -8.39 10.19 3.77
N THR A 37 -8.33 11.49 3.53
CA THR A 37 -9.42 12.44 3.90
C THR A 37 -10.53 12.53 2.87
N LYS A 38 -10.19 12.31 1.61
CA LYS A 38 -11.04 12.69 0.49
C LYS A 38 -10.95 11.64 -0.59
N GLU A 39 -12.10 11.29 -1.14
CA GLU A 39 -12.17 10.53 -2.37
C GLU A 39 -11.72 11.44 -3.53
N ASP A 40 -10.59 11.07 -4.13
CA ASP A 40 -10.04 11.76 -5.29
C ASP A 40 -9.42 10.77 -6.28
N ALA A 41 -8.85 11.29 -7.36
CA ALA A 41 -8.26 10.47 -8.41
C ALA A 41 -7.09 9.58 -7.91
N GLN A 42 -6.34 9.99 -6.87
CA GLN A 42 -5.26 9.17 -6.34
C GLN A 42 -5.80 7.96 -5.59
N LEU A 43 -6.84 8.16 -4.78
CA LEU A 43 -7.50 7.06 -4.09
C LEU A 43 -8.04 6.05 -5.11
N GLN A 44 -8.77 6.52 -6.13
CA GLN A 44 -9.33 5.66 -7.17
C GLN A 44 -8.26 4.83 -7.90
N ILE A 45 -7.11 5.44 -8.19
CA ILE A 45 -5.96 4.75 -8.80
C ILE A 45 -5.43 3.65 -7.88
N LEU A 46 -5.25 3.96 -6.59
CA LEU A 46 -4.76 2.97 -5.63
C LEU A 46 -5.74 1.81 -5.46
N GLU A 47 -7.03 2.08 -5.37
CA GLU A 47 -8.07 1.05 -5.32
C GLU A 47 -8.04 0.16 -6.56
N LYS A 48 -7.93 0.75 -7.77
CA LYS A 48 -7.80 0.00 -9.03
C LYS A 48 -6.54 -0.88 -9.03
N CYS A 49 -5.39 -0.32 -8.62
CA CYS A 49 -4.13 -1.05 -8.53
C CYS A 49 -4.20 -2.21 -7.54
N LEU A 50 -4.73 -1.98 -6.33
CA LEU A 50 -4.87 -3.02 -5.31
C LEU A 50 -5.84 -4.12 -5.75
N GLY A 51 -6.96 -3.76 -6.39
CA GLY A 51 -7.89 -4.70 -7.00
C GLY A 51 -7.21 -5.55 -8.08
N LYS A 52 -6.46 -4.92 -8.99
CA LYS A 52 -5.65 -5.62 -10.00
C LYS A 52 -4.60 -6.54 -9.39
N LEU A 53 -4.06 -6.21 -8.22
CA LEU A 53 -3.07 -7.06 -7.52
C LEU A 53 -3.71 -8.16 -6.66
N GLY A 54 -5.05 -8.20 -6.55
CA GLY A 54 -5.77 -9.17 -5.72
C GLY A 54 -5.65 -8.89 -4.21
N PHE A 55 -5.35 -7.65 -3.82
CA PHE A 55 -5.25 -7.27 -2.41
C PHE A 55 -6.64 -7.07 -1.82
N GLU A 56 -6.86 -7.58 -0.61
CA GLU A 56 -7.94 -7.04 0.22
C GLU A 56 -7.53 -5.66 0.70
N TYR A 57 -8.45 -4.71 0.69
CA TYR A 57 -8.14 -3.38 1.18
C TYR A 57 -9.31 -2.72 1.90
N ASP A 58 -8.98 -1.85 2.85
CA ASP A 58 -9.90 -0.97 3.55
C ASP A 58 -9.48 0.49 3.28
N VAL A 59 -10.45 1.39 3.07
CA VAL A 59 -10.22 2.84 3.05
C VAL A 59 -10.76 3.43 4.34
N LYS A 60 -9.96 4.26 5.03
CA LYS A 60 -10.33 4.89 6.31
C LYS A 60 -9.87 6.34 6.38
N SER A 61 -10.60 7.12 7.15
CA SER A 61 -10.15 8.40 7.70
C SER A 61 -9.13 8.19 8.81
N TYR A 62 -8.44 9.25 9.21
CA TYR A 62 -7.38 9.21 10.21
C TYR A 62 -7.85 8.76 11.60
N ASP A 63 -9.05 9.17 12.00
CA ASP A 63 -9.66 8.82 13.28
C ASP A 63 -10.01 7.33 13.37
N ALA A 64 -10.40 6.71 12.26
CA ALA A 64 -10.72 5.28 12.21
C ALA A 64 -9.52 4.37 11.87
N ALA A 65 -8.36 4.97 11.57
CA ALA A 65 -7.19 4.26 11.06
C ALA A 65 -6.59 3.30 12.09
N LEU A 66 -6.36 3.76 13.32
CA LEU A 66 -5.71 2.96 14.36
C LEU A 66 -6.55 1.72 14.74
N ASP A 67 -7.85 1.90 14.92
CA ASP A 67 -8.77 0.81 15.25
C ASP A 67 -8.82 -0.23 14.12
N THR A 68 -8.88 0.22 12.87
CA THR A 68 -8.87 -0.67 11.71
C THR A 68 -7.54 -1.41 11.60
N PHE A 69 -6.42 -0.71 11.81
CA PHE A 69 -5.08 -1.29 11.77
C PHE A 69 -4.92 -2.41 12.80
N LEU A 70 -5.32 -2.16 14.06
CA LEU A 70 -5.25 -3.16 15.14
C LEU A 70 -6.13 -4.38 14.86
N LYS A 71 -7.33 -4.15 14.31
CA LYS A 71 -8.28 -5.23 13.98
C LYS A 71 -7.85 -6.07 12.80
N LYS A 72 -7.33 -5.44 11.74
CA LYS A 72 -7.08 -6.09 10.44
C LYS A 72 -5.64 -6.57 10.28
N GLN A 73 -4.70 -5.93 10.97
CA GLN A 73 -3.25 -6.14 10.86
C GLN A 73 -2.83 -6.19 9.37
N PRO A 74 -3.00 -5.07 8.63
CA PRO A 74 -2.69 -5.02 7.21
C PRO A 74 -1.18 -5.22 6.97
N HIS A 75 -0.79 -5.73 5.80
CA HIS A 75 0.61 -5.86 5.41
C HIS A 75 1.16 -4.56 4.80
N LEU A 76 0.27 -3.76 4.20
CA LEU A 76 0.56 -2.48 3.57
C LEU A 76 -0.35 -1.39 4.13
N VAL A 77 0.21 -0.23 4.46
CA VAL A 77 -0.53 0.98 4.78
C VAL A 77 -0.06 2.08 3.84
N ILE A 78 -0.99 2.82 3.22
CA ILE A 78 -0.68 4.04 2.47
C ILE A 78 -1.36 5.21 3.16
N ILE A 79 -0.59 6.22 3.57
CA ILE A 79 -1.10 7.41 4.25
C ILE A 79 -1.00 8.61 3.30
N ASP A 80 -2.10 9.34 3.12
CA ASP A 80 -2.17 10.50 2.25
C ASP A 80 -1.52 11.77 2.83
N CYS A 81 -0.20 11.87 2.74
CA CYS A 81 0.57 13.02 3.22
C CYS A 81 0.56 14.24 2.28
N ARG A 82 -0.32 14.31 1.27
CA ARG A 82 -0.38 15.45 0.33
C ARG A 82 -0.87 16.73 0.99
N HIS A 83 -1.73 16.60 2.01
CA HIS A 83 -2.39 17.72 2.69
C HIS A 83 -1.91 17.88 4.14
N THR A 84 -0.72 18.46 4.33
CA THR A 84 -0.07 18.61 5.64
C THR A 84 -0.84 19.49 6.64
N PHE A 85 -1.81 20.29 6.18
CA PHE A 85 -2.63 21.14 7.07
C PHE A 85 -3.86 20.42 7.62
N ALA A 86 -4.28 19.30 7.01
CA ALA A 86 -5.51 18.63 7.40
C ALA A 86 -5.32 17.73 8.64
N PHE A 87 -4.12 17.20 8.85
CA PHE A 87 -3.80 16.26 9.93
C PHE A 87 -2.29 16.00 9.96
N ASP A 88 -1.81 15.46 11.09
CA ASP A 88 -0.41 15.06 11.25
C ASP A 88 -0.21 13.59 10.87
N ALA A 89 0.18 13.35 9.61
CA ALA A 89 0.47 12.03 9.09
C ALA A 89 1.63 11.32 9.82
N GLU A 90 2.58 12.09 10.37
CA GLU A 90 3.74 11.56 11.10
C GLU A 90 3.30 11.00 12.45
N THR A 91 2.42 11.72 13.17
CA THR A 91 1.82 11.23 14.42
C THR A 91 1.03 9.93 14.19
N ILE A 92 0.29 9.82 13.08
CA ILE A 92 -0.42 8.59 12.74
C ILE A 92 0.56 7.46 12.46
N CYS A 93 1.55 7.70 11.59
CA CYS A 93 2.57 6.69 11.27
C CYS A 93 3.29 6.20 12.54
N SER A 94 3.70 7.12 13.42
CA SER A 94 4.33 6.80 14.69
C SER A 94 3.41 5.96 15.57
N SER A 95 2.13 6.34 15.66
CA SER A 95 1.12 5.58 16.43
C SER A 95 0.94 4.16 15.91
N LEU A 96 0.86 3.96 14.58
CA LEU A 96 0.79 2.63 13.97
C LEU A 96 2.07 1.82 14.22
N ARG A 97 3.25 2.46 14.10
CA ARG A 97 4.56 1.82 14.28
C ARG A 97 4.79 1.37 15.72
N ASN A 98 4.22 2.08 16.70
CA ASN A 98 4.29 1.75 18.13
C ASN A 98 3.36 0.60 18.57
N THR A 99 2.64 -0.04 17.63
CA THR A 99 1.86 -1.24 17.90
C THR A 99 2.66 -2.52 17.62
N HIS A 100 2.20 -3.67 18.14
CA HIS A 100 2.86 -4.95 17.87
C HIS A 100 2.92 -5.29 16.36
N ALA A 101 1.83 -5.05 15.62
CA ALA A 101 1.75 -5.28 14.18
C ALA A 101 2.50 -4.21 13.36
N GLY A 102 2.94 -3.12 14.00
CA GLY A 102 3.71 -2.06 13.36
C GLY A 102 5.04 -2.55 12.78
N SER A 103 5.70 -3.54 13.40
CA SER A 103 7.00 -4.04 12.92
C SER A 103 6.91 -4.88 11.63
N SER A 104 5.78 -5.55 11.40
CA SER A 104 5.54 -6.39 10.22
C SER A 104 4.77 -5.70 9.10
N THR A 105 4.43 -4.41 9.27
CA THR A 105 3.66 -3.64 8.29
C THR A 105 4.55 -2.68 7.51
N THR A 106 4.39 -2.67 6.18
CA THR A 106 5.00 -1.64 5.33
C THR A 106 4.10 -0.40 5.30
N ILE A 107 4.60 0.74 5.76
CA ILE A 107 3.87 2.01 5.78
C ILE A 107 4.50 2.95 4.75
N VAL A 108 3.70 3.40 3.79
CA VAL A 108 4.13 4.24 2.66
C VAL A 108 3.41 5.58 2.72
N ALA A 109 4.15 6.68 2.57
CA ALA A 109 3.57 8.01 2.43
C ALA A 109 3.23 8.31 0.97
N LEU A 110 2.01 8.77 0.68
CA LEU A 110 1.67 9.41 -0.58
C LEU A 110 1.92 10.91 -0.46
N VAL A 111 2.81 11.47 -1.28
CA VAL A 111 3.23 12.88 -1.18
C VAL A 111 3.00 13.65 -2.47
N HIS A 112 2.82 14.97 -2.35
CA HIS A 112 2.72 15.85 -3.51
C HIS A 112 4.02 15.82 -4.33
N ARG A 113 3.93 16.02 -5.64
CA ARG A 113 5.13 16.12 -6.47
C ARG A 113 5.82 17.46 -6.25
N ARG A 114 6.85 17.50 -5.38
CA ARG A 114 7.63 18.72 -5.10
C ARG A 114 9.04 18.67 -5.73
N ASN A 115 9.71 19.83 -5.79
CA ASN A 115 11.08 19.96 -6.29
C ASN A 115 12.11 19.24 -5.39
N GLN A 116 13.28 18.87 -5.94
CA GLN A 116 14.25 17.98 -5.28
C GLN A 116 14.73 18.45 -3.89
N ILE A 117 14.88 19.76 -3.68
CA ILE A 117 15.35 20.33 -2.40
C ILE A 117 14.32 20.08 -1.28
N SER A 118 13.03 20.30 -1.56
CA SER A 118 11.96 20.05 -0.59
C SER A 118 11.71 18.55 -0.32
N GLN A 119 12.20 17.68 -1.22
CA GLN A 119 12.13 16.23 -1.05
C GLN A 119 13.26 15.68 -0.18
N ALA A 120 14.44 16.30 -0.16
CA ALA A 120 15.51 15.83 0.71
C ALA A 120 15.16 16.03 2.20
N SER A 121 14.56 17.19 2.53
CA SER A 121 14.17 17.53 3.91
C SER A 121 12.98 16.70 4.41
N ASN A 122 11.97 16.45 3.56
CA ASN A 122 10.80 15.66 3.99
C ASN A 122 11.12 14.17 4.14
N THR A 123 12.18 13.67 3.49
CA THR A 123 12.54 12.25 3.57
C THR A 123 12.98 11.87 4.97
N THR A 124 13.79 12.70 5.63
CA THR A 124 14.25 12.44 7.01
C THR A 124 13.10 12.45 8.01
N ASP A 125 12.16 13.39 7.86
CA ASP A 125 11.02 13.52 8.76
C ASP A 125 10.08 12.31 8.64
N LEU A 126 9.78 11.88 7.41
CA LEU A 126 9.01 10.68 7.15
C LEU A 126 9.70 9.41 7.70
N LEU A 127 11.02 9.26 7.51
CA LEU A 127 11.74 8.12 8.05
C LEU A 127 11.74 8.12 9.60
N ASN A 128 11.92 9.28 10.23
CA ASN A 128 11.88 9.44 11.69
C ASN A 128 10.49 9.13 12.27
N ALA A 129 9.43 9.51 11.56
CA ALA A 129 8.05 9.14 11.90
C ALA A 129 7.76 7.64 11.74
N GLY A 130 8.66 6.92 11.06
CA GLY A 130 8.60 5.48 10.88
C GLY A 130 8.00 5.05 9.55
N PHE A 131 7.94 5.89 8.50
CA PHE A 131 7.58 5.44 7.15
C PHE A 131 8.70 4.57 6.56
N ASN A 132 8.33 3.58 5.74
CA ASN A 132 9.30 2.76 5.01
C ASN A 132 9.74 3.41 3.69
N ARG A 133 8.84 4.16 3.06
CA ARG A 133 9.03 4.78 1.73
C ARG A 133 7.99 5.87 1.51
N PHE A 134 8.23 6.75 0.55
CA PHE A 134 7.20 7.60 -0.04
C PHE A 134 7.02 7.33 -1.54
N ILE A 135 5.83 7.60 -2.04
CA ILE A 135 5.47 7.62 -3.46
C ILE A 135 4.86 8.98 -3.80
N HIS A 136 5.08 9.46 -5.02
CA HIS A 136 4.43 10.67 -5.49
C HIS A 136 3.04 10.38 -6.02
N GLU A 137 2.16 11.36 -5.89
CA GLU A 137 0.92 11.37 -6.66
C GLU A 137 1.21 11.27 -8.17
N THR A 138 0.33 10.60 -8.89
CA THR A 138 0.40 10.46 -10.34
C THR A 138 -0.66 11.31 -11.02
N THR A 139 -0.29 12.02 -12.09
CA THR A 139 -1.27 12.71 -12.94
C THR A 139 -1.73 11.85 -14.12
N LYS A 140 -1.17 10.65 -14.28
CA LYS A 140 -1.50 9.75 -15.39
C LYS A 140 -2.35 8.59 -14.88
N LEU A 141 -3.59 8.52 -15.38
CA LEU A 141 -4.48 7.38 -15.23
C LEU A 141 -4.22 6.30 -16.30
N ASP A 142 -3.60 6.69 -17.42
CA ASP A 142 -3.54 5.93 -18.67
C ASP A 142 -2.55 4.75 -18.68
N GLU A 143 -1.77 4.56 -17.62
CA GLU A 143 -0.80 3.44 -17.50
C GLU A 143 -1.39 2.25 -16.70
N ILE A 144 -2.69 2.31 -16.33
CA ILE A 144 -3.40 1.24 -15.59
C ILE A 144 -4.62 0.75 -16.37
N GLU A 145 -4.68 0.98 -17.68
CA GLU A 145 -5.55 0.22 -18.58
C GLU A 145 -4.75 -0.92 -19.20
N ASP A 146 -5.44 -2.03 -19.45
CA ASP A 146 -4.87 -3.37 -19.68
C ASP A 146 -3.96 -3.47 -20.92
#